data_AF-A0A943MWD1-F1
#
_entry.id   AF-A0A943MWD1-F1
#
_cell.length_a   1.000
_cell.length_b   1.000
_cell.length_c   1.000
_cell.angle_alpha   90.00
_cell.angle_beta   90.00
_cell.angle_gamma   90.00
#
_symmetry.space_group_name_H-M   'P 1'
#
loop_
_entity.id
_entity.type
_entity.pdbx_description
1 polymer ?
#
loop_
_entity_poly.entity_id
_entity_poly.type
_entity_poly.pdbx_seq_one_letter_code
_entity_poly.pdbx_strand_id
1 'polypeptide(L)' 'DEGIGYAITLDRIINTNGSNLCFRPLAPTLQAGLCVVWKKYQVFTKAAELFLDSLQQTIRTTDRQN' A
#
# COMPACT_ATOMS: atom_id res chain seq x y z
N ASP A 1 -19.78 -3.09 18.61
CA ASP A 1 -19.55 -3.83 17.35
C ASP A 1 -20.87 -4.37 16.82
N GLU A 2 -21.28 -3.87 15.67
CA GLU A 2 -22.37 -4.45 14.90
C GLU A 2 -21.75 -5.56 14.05
N GLY A 3 -21.82 -6.82 14.52
CA GLY A 3 -21.19 -8.01 13.93
C GLY A 3 -21.77 -8.43 12.58
N ILE A 4 -21.91 -7.50 11.64
CA ILE A 4 -22.61 -7.66 10.37
C ILE A 4 -21.58 -7.54 9.24
N GLY A 5 -20.85 -8.62 8.97
CA GLY A 5 -20.08 -8.82 7.73
C GLY A 5 -18.56 -8.66 7.83
N TYR A 6 -17.91 -8.80 6.66
CA TYR A 6 -16.46 -8.68 6.46
C TYR A 6 -16.17 -7.72 5.30
N ALA A 7 -15.04 -7.02 5.37
CA ALA A 7 -14.51 -6.23 4.26
C ALA A 7 -13.33 -6.97 3.61
N ILE A 8 -13.30 -7.03 2.28
CA ILE A 8 -12.14 -7.50 1.52
C ILE A 8 -11.30 -6.27 1.16
N THR A 9 -10.06 -6.24 1.62
CA THR A 9 -9.18 -5.06 1.49
C THR A 9 -7.75 -5.48 1.21
N LEU A 10 -6.93 -4.52 0.78
CA LEU A 10 -5.48 -4.72 0.69
C LEU A 10 -4.86 -4.75 2.09
N ASP A 11 -3.81 -5.55 2.25
CA ASP A 11 -3.02 -5.62 3.49
C ASP A 11 -2.41 -4.24 3.82
N ARG A 12 -2.31 -3.92 5.11
CA ARG A 12 -1.69 -2.69 5.67
C ARG A 12 -2.31 -1.34 5.28
N ILE A 13 -3.46 -1.30 4.59
CA ILE A 13 -4.15 -0.02 4.28
C ILE A 13 -5.06 0.43 5.43
N ILE A 14 -5.70 -0.50 6.13
CA ILE A 14 -6.60 -0.18 7.24
C ILE A 14 -5.81 -0.30 8.56
N ASN A 15 -5.82 0.77 9.34
CA ASN A 15 -5.31 0.75 10.70
C ASN A 15 -6.36 0.13 11.63
N THR A 16 -6.12 -1.11 12.06
CA THR A 16 -7.00 -1.80 13.02
C THR A 16 -6.51 -1.66 14.47
N ASN A 17 -5.42 -0.93 14.73
CA ASN A 17 -4.87 -0.78 16.08
C ASN A 17 -5.86 -0.04 16.99
N GLY A 18 -6.11 -0.58 18.18
CA GLY A 18 -7.07 -0.02 19.14
C GLY A 18 -8.54 -0.25 18.79
N SER A 19 -8.83 -1.08 17.77
CA SER A 19 -10.18 -1.52 17.41
C SER A 19 -10.37 -3.01 17.67
N ASN A 20 -11.63 -3.48 17.59
CA ASN A 20 -11.95 -4.91 17.65
C ASN A 20 -11.89 -5.60 16.26
N LEU A 21 -11.28 -4.95 15.26
CA LEU A 21 -11.08 -5.51 13.93
C LEU A 21 -9.71 -6.19 13.82
N CYS A 22 -9.62 -7.23 12.98
CA CYS A 22 -8.35 -7.87 12.63
C CYS A 22 -8.27 -8.13 11.12
N PHE A 23 -7.07 -8.04 10.57
CA PHE A 23 -6.82 -8.47 9.20
C PHE A 23 -6.65 -9.99 9.18
N ARG A 24 -7.42 -10.67 8.33
CA ARG A 24 -7.29 -12.12 8.11
C ARG A 24 -6.88 -12.36 6.65
N PRO A 25 -5.68 -12.90 6.39
CA PRO A 25 -5.26 -13.19 5.03
C PRO A 25 -6.14 -14.29 4.41
N LEU A 26 -6.37 -14.18 3.10
CA LEU A 26 -7.09 -15.19 2.34
C LEU A 26 -6.21 -16.43 2.10
N ALA A 27 -6.85 -17.60 2.01
CA ALA A 27 -6.24 -18.85 1.61
C ALA A 27 -7.03 -19.44 0.41
N PRO A 28 -6.42 -19.59 -0.78
CA PRO A 28 -5.04 -19.23 -1.13
C PRO A 28 -4.81 -17.71 -1.12
N THR A 29 -3.55 -17.30 -1.02
CA THR A 29 -3.18 -15.88 -1.02
C THR A 29 -3.50 -15.22 -2.36
N LEU A 30 -4.22 -14.10 -2.30
CA LEU A 30 -4.47 -13.23 -3.45
C LEU A 30 -3.58 -11.99 -3.35
N GLN A 31 -2.86 -11.68 -4.43
CA GLN A 31 -1.97 -10.53 -4.52
C GLN A 31 -2.56 -9.49 -5.48
N ALA A 32 -2.43 -8.21 -5.13
CA ALA A 32 -2.79 -7.10 -6.00
C ALA A 32 -1.54 -6.27 -6.30
N GLY A 33 -1.33 -5.95 -7.58
CA GLY A 33 -0.23 -5.07 -7.99
C GLY A 33 -0.54 -3.61 -7.66
N LEU A 34 0.42 -2.89 -7.08
CA LEU A 34 0.35 -1.45 -6.85
C LEU A 34 1.28 -0.73 -7.82
N CYS A 35 0.81 0.36 -8.42
CA CYS A 35 1.63 1.20 -9.29
C CYS A 35 1.44 2.68 -8.96
N VAL A 36 2.52 3.44 -9.11
CA VAL A 36 2.49 4.91 -9.10
C VAL A 36 2.37 5.37 -10.54
N VAL A 37 1.38 6.21 -10.86
CA VAL A 37 1.03 6.58 -12.24
C VAL A 37 1.05 8.09 -12.47
N TRP A 38 1.42 8.50 -13.68
CA TRP A 38 1.44 9.89 -14.14
C TRP A 38 1.17 9.96 -15.65
N LYS A 39 0.93 11.17 -16.18
CA LYS A 39 0.76 11.39 -17.62
C LYS A 39 2.07 11.10 -18.37
N LYS A 40 1.98 10.52 -19.58
CA LYS A 40 3.15 10.12 -20.41
C LYS A 40 4.24 11.19 -20.59
N TYR A 41 3.86 12.46 -20.52
CA TYR A 41 4.78 13.61 -20.68
C TYR A 41 4.75 14.54 -19.47
N GLN A 42 4.54 13.99 -18.28
CA GLN A 42 4.55 14.77 -17.04
C GLN A 42 5.95 15.34 -16.80
N VAL A 43 6.07 16.68 -16.80
CA VAL A 43 7.25 17.36 -16.27
C VAL A 43 7.10 17.43 -14.75
N PHE A 44 8.07 16.89 -14.02
CA PHE A 44 8.10 16.95 -12.57
C PHE A 44 8.72 18.26 -12.10
N THR A 45 8.19 18.81 -11.00
CA THR A 45 8.89 19.86 -10.27
C THR A 45 10.11 19.25 -9.58
N LYS A 46 11.08 20.07 -9.18
CA LYS A 46 12.26 19.54 -8.47
C LYS A 46 11.90 18.79 -7.19
N ALA A 47 10.90 19.27 -6.46
CA ALA A 47 10.39 18.61 -5.27
C ALA A 47 9.74 17.25 -5.58
N ALA A 48 8.98 17.15 -6.68
CA ALA A 48 8.34 15.91 -7.09
C ALA A 48 9.35 14.85 -7.55
N GLU A 49 10.43 15.25 -8.25
CA GLU A 49 11.55 14.36 -8.58
C GLU A 49 12.19 13.79 -7.30
N LEU A 50 12.55 14.65 -6.35
CA LEU A 50 13.19 14.22 -5.10
C LEU A 50 12.27 13.28 -4.29
N PHE A 51 10.96 13.56 -4.27
CA PHE A 51 9.99 12.68 -3.64
C PHE A 51 9.93 11.31 -4.33
N LEU A 52 9.89 11.28 -5.67
CA LEU A 52 9.85 10.03 -6.43
C LEU A 52 11.12 9.19 -6.20
N ASP A 53 12.29 9.83 -6.19
CA ASP A 53 13.57 9.18 -5.90
C ASP A 53 13.57 8.58 -4.49
N SER A 54 13.13 9.35 -3.49
CA SER A 54 13.02 8.87 -2.11
C SER A 54 12.04 7.71 -1.98
N LEU A 55 10.86 7.81 -2.61
CA LEU A 55 9.86 6.76 -2.62
C LEU A 55 10.41 5.46 -3.22
N GLN A 56 11.11 5.55 -4.36
CA GLN A 56 11.73 4.38 -4.99
C GLN A 56 12.82 3.74 -4.12
N GLN A 57 13.61 4.55 -3.41
CA GLN A 57 14.61 4.05 -2.46
C GLN A 57 13.94 3.33 -1.28
N THR A 58 12.88 3.89 -0.73
CA THR A 58 12.10 3.28 0.37
C THR A 58 11.54 1.93 -0.06
N ILE A 59 10.84 1.87 -1.21
CA ILE A 59 10.23 0.62 -1.72
C ILE A 59 11.30 -0.47 -1.92
N ARG A 60 12.43 -0.15 -2.57
CA ARG A 60 13.54 -1.10 -2.80
C ARG A 60 14.16 -1.62 -1.51
N THR A 61 14.16 -0.82 -0.45
CA THR A 61 14.72 -1.21 0.85
C THR A 61 13.74 -2.12 1.60
N THR A 62 12.44 -1.83 1.52
CA THR A 62 11.38 -2.65 2.14
C THR A 62 11.27 -4.04 1.51
N ASP A 63 11.43 -4.16 0.18
CA ASP A 63 11.41 -5.47 -0.50
C ASP A 63 12.59 -6.37 -0.12
N ARG A 64 13.71 -5.82 0.35
CA ARG A 64 14.88 -6.59 0.80
C ARG A 64 14.74 -7.16 2.21
N GLN A 65 13.76 -6.70 2.99
CA GLN A 65 13.54 -7.11 4.38
C GLN A 65 12.38 -8.08 4.57
N ASN A 66 11.71 -8.51 3.49
CA ASN A 66 10.67 -9.54 3.50
C ASN A 66 11.15 -10.81 2.80
#